data_AF-A0A2T3NIF0-F1
#
_entry.id   AF-A0A2T3NIF0-F1
#
_cell.length_a   1.000
_cell.length_b   1.000
_cell.length_c   1.000
_cell.angle_alpha   90.00
_cell.angle_beta   90.00
_cell.angle_gamma   90.00
#
_symmetry.space_group_name_H-M   'P 1'
#
loop_
_entity.id
_entity.type
_entity.pdbx_description
1 polymer ?
#
loop_
_entity_poly.entity_id
_entity_poly.type
_entity_poly.pdbx_seq_one_letter_code
_entity_poly.pdbx_strand_id
1 'polypeptide(L)'
;MIISFSYNGDSYSNWNTESEEFQRLNIPNEEKVRIISEQSLTNVLQARKVAYQKESDPLYLEWQYDQSPESETAWRDKVAEIKARYPLPTE
;
A
#
# COMPACT_ATOMS: atom_id res chain seq x y z
N MET A 1 -3.66 -13.34 -4.05
CA MET A 1 -3.38 -12.44 -2.89
C MET A 1 -4.20 -12.90 -1.71
N ILE A 2 -3.66 -12.89 -0.49
CA ILE A 2 -4.44 -13.20 0.71
C ILE A 2 -5.06 -11.91 1.27
N ILE A 3 -6.37 -11.92 1.52
CA ILE A 3 -7.11 -10.77 2.04
C ILE A 3 -8.02 -11.13 3.21
N SER A 4 -8.37 -10.11 3.99
CA SER A 4 -9.48 -10.19 4.95
C SER A 4 -10.40 -8.99 4.71
N PHE A 5 -11.71 -9.22 4.65
CA PHE A 5 -12.72 -8.21 4.33
C PHE A 5 -14.04 -8.52 5.04
N SER A 6 -14.95 -7.55 5.08
CA SER A 6 -16.32 -7.74 5.58
C SER A 6 -17.32 -7.44 4.47
N TYR A 7 -18.34 -8.27 4.34
CA TYR A 7 -19.39 -8.08 3.35
C TYR A 7 -20.74 -8.50 3.94
N ASN A 8 -21.77 -7.65 3.84
CA ASN A 8 -23.11 -7.91 4.36
C ASN A 8 -23.18 -8.32 5.86
N GLY A 9 -22.23 -7.85 6.68
CA GLY A 9 -22.17 -8.19 8.11
C GLY A 9 -21.38 -9.47 8.41
N ASP A 10 -21.02 -10.24 7.38
CA ASP A 10 -20.13 -11.40 7.50
C ASP A 10 -18.67 -10.96 7.40
N SER A 11 -17.81 -11.58 8.20
CA SER A 11 -16.37 -11.35 8.20
C SER A 11 -15.65 -12.51 7.51
N TYR A 12 -14.79 -12.17 6.55
CA TYR A 12 -14.00 -13.11 5.75
C TYR A 12 -12.53 -12.86 6.05
N SER A 13 -11.82 -13.85 6.59
CA SER A 13 -10.40 -13.74 6.93
C SER A 13 -9.54 -14.77 6.21
N ASN A 14 -8.33 -14.38 5.82
CA ASN A 14 -7.34 -15.28 5.21
C ASN A 14 -7.80 -15.92 3.88
N TRP A 15 -8.52 -15.16 3.05
CA TRP A 15 -9.03 -15.64 1.77
C TRP A 15 -8.05 -15.40 0.64
N ASN A 16 -7.80 -16.42 -0.18
CA ASN A 16 -7.02 -16.28 -1.41
C ASN A 16 -7.89 -15.79 -2.58
N THR A 17 -7.65 -14.59 -3.07
CA THR A 17 -8.38 -13.96 -4.18
C THR A 17 -8.29 -14.74 -5.50
N GLU A 18 -7.28 -15.59 -5.65
CA GLU A 18 -7.03 -16.42 -6.84
C GLU A 18 -7.63 -17.83 -6.71
N SER A 19 -8.19 -18.17 -5.54
CA SER A 19 -8.80 -19.49 -5.31
C SER A 19 -10.17 -19.60 -5.97
N GLU A 20 -10.52 -20.80 -6.41
CA GLU A 20 -11.87 -21.10 -6.88
C GLU A 20 -12.94 -20.86 -5.80
N GLU A 21 -12.58 -21.06 -4.52
CA GLU A 21 -13.49 -20.85 -3.38
C GLU A 21 -13.89 -19.39 -3.28
N PHE A 22 -12.94 -18.46 -3.42
CA PHE A 22 -13.21 -17.02 -3.44
C PHE A 22 -14.10 -16.65 -4.65
N GLN A 23 -13.84 -17.23 -5.82
CA GLN A 23 -14.63 -16.97 -7.02
C GLN A 23 -16.08 -17.46 -6.88
N ARG A 24 -16.32 -18.55 -6.13
CA ARG A 24 -17.64 -19.11 -5.87
C ARG A 24 -18.41 -18.43 -4.73
N LEU A 25 -17.80 -17.48 -4.01
CA LEU A 25 -18.52 -16.67 -3.01
C LEU A 25 -19.71 -15.97 -3.66
N ASN A 26 -20.84 -15.96 -2.95
CA ASN A 26 -22.07 -15.27 -3.34
C ASN A 26 -21.95 -13.75 -3.13
N ILE A 27 -20.91 -13.17 -3.73
CA ILE A 27 -20.57 -11.75 -3.72
C ILE A 27 -20.50 -11.31 -5.19
N PRO A 28 -21.15 -10.21 -5.58
CA PRO A 28 -21.08 -9.69 -6.94
C PRO A 28 -19.63 -9.49 -7.39
N ASN A 29 -19.35 -9.72 -8.68
CA ASN A 29 -17.98 -9.59 -9.20
C ASN A 29 -17.42 -8.16 -9.05
N GLU A 30 -18.26 -7.14 -9.21
CA GLU A 30 -17.87 -5.73 -9.01
C GLU A 30 -17.42 -5.49 -7.56
N GLU A 31 -18.12 -6.08 -6.60
CA GLU A 31 -17.78 -5.99 -5.19
C GLU A 31 -16.49 -6.76 -4.86
N LYS A 32 -16.29 -7.95 -5.44
CA LYS A 32 -15.02 -8.68 -5.33
C LYS A 32 -13.86 -7.84 -5.84
N VAL A 33 -14.01 -7.20 -7.01
CA VAL A 33 -12.98 -6.32 -7.58
C VAL A 33 -12.71 -5.13 -6.66
N ARG A 34 -13.76 -4.49 -6.11
CA ARG A 34 -13.60 -3.38 -5.17
C ARG A 34 -12.83 -3.80 -3.92
N ILE A 35 -13.22 -4.90 -3.29
CA ILE A 35 -12.55 -5.46 -2.11
C ILE A 35 -11.07 -5.73 -2.40
N ILE A 36 -10.76 -6.37 -3.54
CA ILE A 36 -9.38 -6.66 -3.93
C ILE A 36 -8.58 -5.36 -4.13
N SER A 37 -9.18 -4.38 -4.81
CA SER A 37 -8.54 -3.08 -5.05
C SER A 37 -8.26 -2.32 -3.75
N GLU A 38 -9.24 -2.23 -2.86
CA GLU A 38 -9.10 -1.59 -1.54
C GLU A 38 -8.00 -2.25 -0.69
N GLN A 39 -7.94 -3.58 -0.71
CA GLN A 39 -6.90 -4.33 0.00
C GLN A 39 -5.51 -4.12 -0.62
N SER A 40 -5.42 -4.11 -1.95
CA SER A 40 -4.17 -3.79 -2.66
C SER A 40 -3.67 -2.39 -2.32
N LEU A 41 -4.57 -1.39 -2.35
CA LEU A 41 -4.26 -0.02 -1.97
C LEU A 41 -3.78 0.06 -0.52
N THR A 42 -4.48 -0.59 0.40
CA THR A 42 -4.12 -0.62 1.82
C THR A 42 -2.71 -1.21 2.02
N ASN A 43 -2.41 -2.31 1.35
CA ASN A 43 -1.09 -2.95 1.40
C ASN A 43 0.02 -2.03 0.88
N VAL A 44 -0.22 -1.37 -0.26
CA VAL A 44 0.73 -0.41 -0.84
C VAL A 44 0.97 0.77 0.10
N LEU A 45 -0.10 1.34 0.68
CA LEU A 45 0.00 2.46 1.61
C LEU A 45 0.77 2.06 2.89
N GLN A 46 0.53 0.86 3.42
CA GLN A 46 1.26 0.35 4.57
C GLN A 46 2.74 0.15 4.25
N ALA A 47 3.06 -0.44 3.08
CA ALA A 47 4.44 -0.63 2.64
C ALA A 47 5.17 0.72 2.47
N ARG A 48 4.52 1.71 1.83
CA ARG A 48 5.04 3.08 1.73
C ARG A 48 5.29 3.71 3.09
N LYS A 49 4.32 3.61 4.01
CA LYS A 49 4.46 4.16 5.37
C LYS A 49 5.70 3.61 6.08
N VAL A 50 5.89 2.29 6.04
CA VAL A 50 7.06 1.65 6.66
C VAL A 50 8.36 2.09 5.98
N ALA A 51 8.37 2.18 4.64
CA ALA A 51 9.53 2.63 3.89
C ALA A 51 9.87 4.10 4.17
N TYR A 52 8.88 4.98 4.27
CA TYR A 52 9.11 6.38 4.65
C TYR A 52 9.74 6.47 6.04
N GLN A 53 9.15 5.80 7.04
CA GLN A 53 9.66 5.79 8.41
C GLN A 53 11.10 5.28 8.54
N LYS A 54 11.51 4.32 7.69
CA LYS A 54 12.84 3.72 7.77
C LYS A 54 13.88 4.38 6.88
N GLU A 55 13.49 4.84 5.70
CA GLU A 55 14.43 5.24 4.65
C GLU A 55 14.38 6.75 4.35
N SER A 56 13.23 7.40 4.47
CA SER A 56 13.04 8.80 4.04
C SER A 56 12.99 9.78 5.22
N ASP A 57 12.29 9.43 6.30
CA ASP A 57 12.13 10.28 7.48
C ASP A 57 13.48 10.67 8.12
N PRO A 58 14.49 9.78 8.23
CA PRO A 58 15.82 10.19 8.72
C PRO A 58 16.49 11.25 7.84
N LEU A 59 16.38 11.14 6.52
CA LEU A 59 16.95 12.12 5.58
C LEU A 59 16.24 13.47 5.67
N TYR A 60 14.92 13.44 5.87
CA TYR A 60 14.16 14.66 6.13
C TYR A 60 14.64 15.35 7.41
N LEU A 61 14.87 14.60 8.49
CA LEU A 61 15.39 15.15 9.75
C LEU A 61 16.80 15.75 9.60
N GLU A 62 17.68 15.09 8.86
CA GLU A 62 19.01 15.63 8.53
C GLU A 62 18.90 16.95 7.77
N TRP A 63 18.06 16.99 6.72
CA TRP A 63 17.79 18.21 5.97
C TRP A 63 17.16 19.32 6.82
N GLN A 64 16.27 19.01 7.76
CA GLN A 64 15.69 20.01 8.66
C GLN A 64 16.76 20.69 9.54
N TYR A 65 17.86 19.99 9.83
CA TYR A 65 18.98 20.52 10.61
C TYR A 65 20.00 21.27 9.76
N ASP A 66 20.48 20.65 8.68
CA ASP A 66 21.56 21.21 7.85
C ASP A 66 21.09 22.21 6.80
N GLN A 67 19.82 22.11 6.38
CA GLN A 67 19.16 22.90 5.34
C GLN A 67 19.96 22.97 4.02
N SER A 68 20.75 21.94 3.73
CA SER A 68 21.57 21.91 2.52
C SER A 68 20.76 21.46 1.30
N PRO A 69 21.08 21.97 0.09
CA PRO A 69 20.46 21.48 -1.15
C PRO A 69 20.74 20.00 -1.42
N GLU A 70 21.88 19.50 -0.94
CA GLU A 70 22.31 18.12 -1.10
C GLU A 70 21.41 17.17 -0.28
N SER A 71 21.16 17.50 0.99
CA SER A 71 20.26 16.74 1.87
C SER A 71 18.81 16.81 1.43
N GLU A 72 18.35 17.95 0.89
CA GLU A 72 17.01 18.05 0.28
C GLU A 72 16.87 17.09 -0.91
N THR A 73 17.87 17.09 -1.80
CA THR A 73 17.88 16.23 -2.99
C THR A 73 17.88 14.76 -2.59
N ALA A 74 18.73 14.37 -1.64
CA ALA A 74 18.78 13.00 -1.13
C ALA A 74 17.44 12.52 -0.57
N TRP A 75 16.75 13.38 0.21
CA TRP A 75 15.43 13.08 0.74
C TRP A 75 14.39 12.91 -0.39
N ARG A 76 14.33 13.84 -1.34
CA ARG A 76 13.37 13.81 -2.45
C ARG A 76 13.59 12.62 -3.37
N ASP A 77 14.84 12.27 -3.65
CA ASP A 77 15.20 11.10 -4.44
C ASP A 77 14.75 9.82 -3.76
N LYS A 78 14.94 9.72 -2.43
CA LYS A 78 14.45 8.56 -1.68
C LYS A 78 12.92 8.47 -1.68
N VAL A 79 12.22 9.59 -1.57
CA VAL A 79 10.75 9.62 -1.71
C VAL A 79 10.32 9.12 -3.09
N ALA A 80 10.99 9.57 -4.16
CA ALA A 80 10.70 9.14 -5.52
C ALA A 80 10.94 7.63 -5.70
N GLU A 81 12.05 7.12 -5.19
CA GLU A 81 12.38 5.68 -5.20
C GLU A 81 11.30 4.85 -4.48
N ILE A 82 10.86 5.26 -3.28
CA ILE A 82 9.80 4.58 -2.53
C ILE A 82 8.48 4.56 -3.31
N LYS A 83 8.12 5.68 -3.95
CA LYS A 83 6.91 5.77 -4.77
C LYS A 83 6.97 4.85 -5.99
N ALA A 84 8.14 4.73 -6.62
CA ALA A 84 8.37 3.83 -7.74
C ALA A 84 8.35 2.36 -7.31
N ARG A 85 8.89 2.03 -6.12
CA ARG A 85 8.90 0.67 -5.55
C ARG A 85 7.49 0.19 -5.17
N TYR A 86 6.65 1.10 -4.70
CA TYR A 86 5.27 0.81 -4.27
C TYR A 86 4.29 1.69 -5.03
N PRO A 87 4.01 1.45 -6.33
CA PRO A 87 3.08 2.27 -7.09
C PRO A 87 1.67 2.17 -6.50
N LEU A 88 0.95 3.30 -6.46
CA LEU A 88 -0.47 3.24 -6.11
C LEU A 88 -1.21 2.50 -7.24
N PRO A 89 -2.14 1.58 -6.91
CA PRO A 89 -3.00 1.00 -7.92
C PRO A 89 -3.73 2.14 -8.63
N THR A 90 -3.71 2.14 -9.96
CA THR A 90 -4.49 3.08 -10.78
C THR A 90 -5.96 2.93 -10.44
N GLU A 91 -6.65 4.07 -10.23
CA GLU A 91 -8.11 4.15 -10.07
C GLU A 91 -8.86 3.42 -11.20
#